data_AF-K8X564-F1
#
_entry.id   AF-K8X564-F1
#
_cell.length_a   1.000
_cell.length_b   1.000
_cell.length_c   1.000
_cell.angle_alpha   90.00
_cell.angle_beta   90.00
_cell.angle_gamma   90.00
#
_symmetry.space_group_name_H-M   'P 1'
#
loop_
_entity.id
_entity.type
_entity.pdbx_description
1 polymer ?
#
loop_
_entity_poly.entity_id
_entity_poly.type
_entity_poly.pdbx_seq_one_letter_code
_entity_poly.pdbx_strand_id
1 'polypeptide(L)'
;MGGFRWLSWVRTRSHATIFSFCSALLVLIQAVMALLEAPVSWRLIAAALVFAVFCGSELDKWHTRSIEQREAEQQEQHAREAAESAWKGAAEDCLRIWPAPPVRDVDPYKHLGVARSLLAGSFTQAGELVPPYVERDIDQWARERLQSSGAVLLIGTPASGVTRSAYQLTLTAPVSSVALIPTGPHGLATALGELDVLSRLPAGARPLLWLGGIDSFTPELTSTMLRRCRERPGMRIVATISSTEYEVWEAESRVLAEEFGEPLLLKRVPSAEELKRAEAAYPGVDFSEGIATAFTVAAELLKQLRTGDGTCPYERAGDDCALAREVVDIAISWASTDIGRPIPINQLSVLAQQRLGGPKIGAKHLKRALKWAVSPVAGSASLLVRETDSKGGETVTARTDIVDIRRAESGGPDDAVWVAALDAAASVDDRVAIGRIGFRAHIDGNVRIASQTWSMVTALDDPAVASLWRAVAFSHGRHEPAGEVPLLERLLELTEAAFSPNTVQLV
;
A
#
# COMPACT_ATOMS: atom_id res chain seq x y z
N MET A 1 -30.83 -52.94 -37.11
CA MET A 1 -30.01 -51.78 -36.70
C MET A 1 -28.54 -51.92 -37.16
N GLY A 2 -28.29 -51.95 -38.47
CA GLY A 2 -26.94 -52.09 -39.05
C GLY A 2 -26.64 -51.13 -40.23
N GLY A 3 -27.54 -50.18 -40.51
CA GLY A 3 -27.55 -49.41 -41.76
C GLY A 3 -26.56 -48.24 -41.85
N PHE A 4 -25.85 -47.84 -40.79
CA PHE A 4 -25.03 -46.62 -40.81
C PHE A 4 -23.51 -46.83 -40.79
N ARG A 5 -23.01 -48.07 -40.78
CA ARG A 5 -21.56 -48.37 -40.84
C ARG A 5 -20.90 -48.01 -42.18
N TRP A 6 -21.68 -47.93 -43.27
CA TRP A 6 -21.15 -47.59 -44.59
C TRP A 6 -20.87 -46.09 -44.72
N LEU A 7 -21.71 -45.22 -44.14
CA LEU A 7 -21.54 -43.76 -44.19
C LEU A 7 -20.30 -43.29 -43.42
N SER A 8 -19.95 -43.94 -42.29
CA SER A 8 -18.71 -43.64 -41.57
C SER A 8 -17.45 -44.06 -42.35
N TRP A 9 -17.53 -45.11 -43.18
CA TRP A 9 -16.41 -45.57 -44.02
C TRP A 9 -16.17 -44.64 -45.22
N VAL A 10 -17.23 -44.07 -45.81
CA VAL A 10 -17.12 -43.09 -46.90
C VAL A 10 -16.54 -41.76 -46.41
N ARG A 11 -16.84 -41.35 -45.16
CA ARG A 11 -16.32 -40.09 -44.58
C ARG A 11 -14.79 -40.06 -44.41
N THR A 12 -14.13 -41.18 -44.16
CA THR A 12 -12.68 -41.23 -43.90
C THR A 12 -11.81 -41.36 -45.16
N ARG A 13 -12.42 -41.54 -46.34
CA ARG A 13 -11.69 -41.75 -47.61
C ARG A 13 -11.46 -40.45 -48.37
N SER A 14 -10.26 -40.33 -48.96
CA SER A 14 -9.87 -39.18 -49.80
C SER A 14 -10.78 -39.05 -51.03
N HIS A 15 -10.92 -37.83 -51.55
CA HIS A 15 -11.76 -37.52 -52.72
C HIS A 15 -11.41 -38.40 -53.93
N ALA A 16 -10.12 -38.70 -54.11
CA ALA A 16 -9.62 -39.60 -55.15
C ALA A 16 -10.18 -41.03 -55.03
N THR A 17 -10.37 -41.52 -53.81
CA THR A 17 -10.86 -42.88 -53.57
C THR A 17 -12.36 -43.00 -53.86
N ILE A 18 -13.15 -42.01 -53.46
CA ILE A 18 -14.60 -41.97 -53.70
C ILE A 18 -14.88 -41.80 -55.20
N PHE A 19 -14.17 -40.90 -55.86
CA PHE A 19 -14.30 -40.68 -57.30
C PHE A 19 -13.92 -41.94 -58.10
N SER A 20 -12.82 -42.60 -57.72
CA SER A 20 -12.40 -43.87 -58.34
C SER A 20 -13.43 -44.98 -58.15
N PHE A 21 -13.97 -45.13 -56.93
CA PHE A 21 -15.00 -46.12 -56.65
C PHE A 21 -16.32 -45.85 -57.39
N CYS A 22 -16.81 -44.60 -57.39
CA CYS A 22 -18.01 -44.20 -58.12
C CYS A 22 -17.84 -44.39 -59.64
N SER A 23 -16.66 -44.07 -60.18
CA SER A 23 -16.36 -44.28 -61.60
C SER A 23 -16.34 -45.77 -61.96
N ALA A 24 -15.69 -46.60 -61.15
CA ALA A 24 -15.66 -48.05 -61.34
C ALA A 24 -17.06 -48.67 -61.23
N LEU A 25 -17.87 -48.22 -60.26
CA LEU A 25 -19.25 -48.65 -60.08
C LEU A 25 -20.14 -48.22 -61.26
N LEU A 26 -19.97 -47.00 -61.76
CA LEU A 26 -20.69 -46.49 -62.93
C LEU A 26 -20.37 -47.34 -64.17
N VAL A 27 -19.09 -47.65 -64.42
CA VAL A 27 -18.65 -48.51 -65.52
C VAL A 27 -19.26 -49.91 -65.40
N LEU A 28 -19.25 -50.50 -64.20
CA LEU A 28 -19.84 -51.81 -63.93
C LEU A 28 -21.36 -51.82 -64.17
N ILE A 29 -22.07 -50.81 -63.67
CA ILE A 29 -23.53 -50.66 -63.86
C ILE A 29 -23.85 -50.49 -65.35
N GLN A 30 -23.08 -49.68 -66.09
CA GLN A 30 -23.28 -49.50 -67.54
C GLN A 30 -23.03 -50.79 -68.33
N ALA A 31 -22.00 -51.57 -67.95
CA ALA A 31 -21.71 -52.86 -68.57
C ALA A 31 -22.83 -53.89 -68.34
N VAL A 32 -23.34 -54.00 -67.11
CA VAL A 32 -24.46 -54.90 -66.77
C VAL A 32 -25.75 -54.47 -67.47
N MET A 33 -26.05 -53.16 -67.51
CA MET A 33 -27.23 -52.62 -68.18
C MET A 33 -27.18 -52.75 -69.71
N ALA A 34 -25.96 -52.73 -70.29
CA ALA A 34 -25.74 -53.02 -71.70
C ALA A 34 -26.00 -54.49 -72.03
N LEU A 35 -25.56 -55.39 -71.15
CA LEU A 35 -25.77 -56.84 -71.28
C LEU A 35 -27.26 -57.23 -71.17
N LEU A 36 -28.03 -56.49 -70.39
CA LEU A 36 -29.47 -56.71 -70.17
C LEU A 36 -30.38 -55.98 -71.18
N GLU A 37 -29.81 -55.38 -72.24
CA GLU A 37 -30.52 -54.56 -73.24
C GLU A 37 -31.43 -53.47 -72.63
N ALA A 38 -31.06 -52.96 -71.45
CA ALA A 38 -31.90 -52.03 -70.73
C ALA A 38 -32.11 -50.73 -71.54
N PRO A 39 -33.34 -50.18 -71.58
CA PRO A 39 -33.65 -48.92 -72.25
C PRO A 39 -32.73 -47.79 -71.80
N VAL A 40 -32.41 -46.87 -72.71
CA VAL A 40 -31.52 -45.73 -72.44
C VAL A 40 -31.99 -44.90 -71.23
N SER A 41 -33.32 -44.78 -71.03
CA SER A 41 -33.90 -44.08 -69.87
C SER A 41 -33.47 -44.69 -68.53
N TRP A 42 -33.41 -46.02 -68.42
CA TRP A 42 -32.96 -46.69 -67.19
C TRP A 42 -31.46 -46.49 -66.94
N ARG A 43 -30.63 -46.44 -68.01
CA ARG A 43 -29.19 -46.15 -67.90
C ARG A 43 -28.93 -44.75 -67.38
N LEU A 44 -29.75 -43.78 -67.81
CA LEU A 44 -29.69 -42.39 -67.32
C LEU A 44 -30.11 -42.29 -65.85
N ILE A 45 -31.16 -43.00 -65.43
CA ILE A 45 -31.60 -43.03 -64.02
C ILE A 45 -30.50 -43.62 -63.14
N ALA A 46 -29.86 -44.73 -63.53
CA ALA A 46 -28.80 -45.34 -62.76
C ALA A 46 -27.56 -44.41 -62.63
N ALA A 47 -27.19 -43.71 -63.70
CA ALA A 47 -26.10 -42.72 -63.67
C ALA A 47 -26.45 -41.52 -62.77
N ALA A 48 -27.70 -41.04 -62.83
CA ALA A 48 -28.18 -39.95 -61.98
C ALA A 48 -28.15 -40.34 -60.49
N LEU A 49 -28.50 -41.59 -60.15
CA LEU A 49 -28.42 -42.09 -58.77
C LEU A 49 -26.98 -42.13 -58.25
N VAL A 50 -26.02 -42.60 -59.04
CA VAL A 50 -24.59 -42.61 -58.65
C VAL A 50 -24.07 -41.18 -58.46
N PHE A 51 -24.45 -40.26 -59.35
CA PHE A 51 -24.10 -38.84 -59.24
C PHE A 51 -24.72 -38.17 -58.00
N ALA A 52 -25.98 -38.48 -57.69
CA ALA A 52 -26.65 -37.96 -56.50
C ALA A 52 -25.96 -38.40 -55.19
N VAL A 53 -25.49 -39.65 -55.12
CA VAL A 53 -24.71 -40.16 -53.98
C VAL A 53 -23.37 -39.42 -53.85
N PHE A 54 -22.69 -39.17 -54.96
CA PHE A 54 -21.44 -38.39 -54.98
C PHE A 54 -21.66 -36.94 -54.50
N CYS A 55 -22.65 -36.24 -55.07
CA CYS A 55 -23.00 -34.88 -54.66
C CYS A 55 -23.45 -34.82 -53.21
N GLY A 56 -24.25 -35.78 -52.73
CA GLY A 56 -24.66 -35.88 -51.33
C GLY A 56 -23.49 -36.05 -50.37
N SER A 57 -22.49 -36.87 -50.74
CA SER A 57 -21.25 -37.04 -49.95
C SER A 57 -20.42 -35.75 -49.89
N GLU A 58 -20.27 -35.02 -51.00
CA GLU A 58 -19.52 -33.76 -51.01
C GLU A 58 -20.26 -32.63 -50.25
N LEU A 59 -21.59 -32.56 -50.37
CA LEU A 59 -22.43 -31.66 -49.57
C LEU A 59 -22.35 -31.97 -48.07
N ASP A 60 -22.39 -33.24 -47.66
CA ASP A 60 -22.23 -33.67 -46.26
C ASP A 60 -20.84 -33.31 -45.71
N LYS A 61 -19.77 -33.52 -46.49
CA LYS A 61 -18.41 -33.12 -46.11
C LYS A 61 -18.26 -31.61 -45.98
N TRP A 62 -18.82 -30.85 -46.93
CA TRP A 62 -18.78 -29.38 -46.87
C TRP A 62 -19.59 -28.85 -45.67
N HIS A 63 -20.78 -29.40 -45.44
CA HIS A 63 -21.62 -29.02 -44.30
C HIS A 63 -20.93 -29.35 -42.97
N THR A 64 -20.32 -30.54 -42.85
CA THR A 64 -19.57 -30.95 -41.65
C THR A 64 -18.37 -30.03 -41.40
N ARG A 65 -17.55 -29.73 -42.42
CA ARG A 65 -16.44 -28.76 -42.31
C ARG A 65 -16.93 -27.37 -41.91
N SER A 66 -18.06 -26.92 -42.44
CA SER A 66 -18.62 -25.60 -42.11
C SER A 66 -19.13 -25.53 -40.66
N ILE A 67 -19.64 -26.64 -40.12
CA ILE A 67 -20.03 -26.75 -38.71
C ILE A 67 -18.78 -26.75 -37.83
N GLU A 68 -17.80 -27.62 -38.12
CA GLU A 68 -16.54 -27.70 -37.37
C GLU A 68 -15.81 -26.35 -37.34
N GLN A 69 -15.80 -25.64 -38.47
CA GLN A 69 -15.20 -24.31 -38.54
C GLN A 69 -15.97 -23.28 -37.70
N ARG A 70 -17.31 -23.28 -37.74
CA ARG A 70 -18.13 -22.40 -36.89
C ARG A 70 -17.98 -22.72 -35.40
N GLU A 71 -17.92 -24.00 -35.04
CA GLU A 71 -17.70 -24.44 -33.66
C GLU A 71 -16.30 -24.03 -33.18
N ALA A 72 -15.27 -24.16 -34.01
CA ALA A 72 -13.93 -23.70 -33.70
C ALA A 72 -13.87 -22.17 -33.55
N GLU A 73 -14.51 -21.42 -34.45
CA GLU A 73 -14.62 -19.96 -34.37
C GLU A 73 -15.38 -19.52 -33.09
N GLN A 74 -16.46 -20.22 -32.74
CA GLN A 74 -17.21 -19.97 -31.50
C GLN A 74 -16.39 -20.31 -30.25
N GLN A 75 -15.70 -21.44 -30.24
CA GLN A 75 -14.82 -21.84 -29.12
C GLN A 75 -13.68 -20.83 -28.94
N GLU A 76 -13.08 -20.36 -30.03
CA GLU A 76 -12.05 -19.34 -29.99
C GLU A 76 -12.61 -18.01 -29.45
N GLN A 77 -13.80 -17.61 -29.90
CA GLN A 77 -14.47 -16.41 -29.40
C GLN A 77 -14.80 -16.50 -27.91
N HIS A 78 -15.36 -17.63 -27.45
CA HIS A 78 -15.63 -17.87 -26.04
C HIS A 78 -14.35 -17.90 -25.20
N ALA A 79 -13.27 -18.49 -25.72
CA ALA A 79 -11.97 -18.49 -25.04
C ALA A 79 -11.40 -17.07 -24.92
N ARG A 80 -11.52 -16.24 -25.97
CA ARG A 80 -11.12 -14.82 -25.95
C ARG A 80 -11.95 -14.00 -24.96
N GLU A 81 -13.27 -14.19 -24.94
CA GLU A 81 -14.16 -13.53 -23.99
C GLU A 81 -13.88 -13.94 -22.55
N ALA A 82 -13.64 -15.23 -22.30
CA ALA A 82 -13.26 -15.75 -21.00
C ALA A 82 -11.90 -15.19 -20.55
N ALA A 83 -10.91 -15.14 -21.44
CA ALA A 83 -9.60 -14.56 -21.16
C ALA A 83 -9.70 -13.05 -20.87
N GLU A 84 -10.50 -12.31 -21.63
CA GLU A 84 -10.73 -10.88 -21.41
C GLU A 84 -11.47 -10.63 -20.08
N SER A 85 -12.46 -11.45 -19.75
CA SER A 85 -13.17 -11.35 -18.47
C SER A 85 -12.26 -11.70 -17.29
N ALA A 86 -11.42 -12.73 -17.41
CA ALA A 86 -10.45 -13.12 -16.39
C ALA A 86 -9.40 -12.03 -16.18
N TRP A 87 -8.89 -11.45 -17.28
CA TRP A 87 -7.93 -10.34 -17.22
C TRP A 87 -8.55 -9.11 -16.54
N LYS A 88 -9.80 -8.75 -16.85
CA LYS A 88 -10.51 -7.65 -16.19
C LYS A 88 -10.70 -7.88 -14.70
N GLY A 89 -11.12 -9.09 -14.30
CA GLY A 89 -11.23 -9.44 -12.88
C GLY A 89 -9.90 -9.30 -12.15
N ALA A 90 -8.81 -9.81 -12.74
CA ALA A 90 -7.47 -9.65 -12.16
C ALA A 90 -7.04 -8.18 -12.06
N ALA A 91 -7.39 -7.33 -13.04
CA ALA A 91 -7.10 -5.90 -12.98
C ALA A 91 -7.90 -5.18 -11.87
N GLU A 92 -9.16 -5.56 -11.66
CA GLU A 92 -10.02 -5.06 -10.58
C GLU A 92 -9.52 -5.48 -9.18
N ASP A 93 -8.90 -6.66 -9.07
CA ASP A 93 -8.28 -7.12 -7.82
C ASP A 93 -6.97 -6.34 -7.51
N CYS A 94 -6.26 -5.90 -8.55
CA CYS A 94 -4.99 -5.19 -8.43
C CYS A 94 -5.13 -3.67 -8.26
N LEU A 95 -6.18 -3.07 -8.81
CA LEU A 95 -6.43 -1.63 -8.82
C LEU A 95 -7.72 -1.29 -8.09
N ARG A 96 -7.72 -0.24 -7.26
CA ARG A 96 -8.90 0.20 -6.50
C ARG A 96 -10.10 0.56 -7.38
N ILE A 97 -9.84 0.93 -8.63
CA ILE A 97 -10.86 1.26 -9.64
C ILE A 97 -10.35 0.82 -11.01
N TRP A 98 -11.14 0.00 -11.70
CA TRP A 98 -10.93 -0.36 -13.10
C TRP A 98 -12.30 -0.43 -13.82
N PRO A 99 -12.43 0.01 -15.08
CA PRO A 99 -11.44 0.70 -15.92
C PRO A 99 -10.94 2.01 -15.29
N ALA A 100 -9.69 2.40 -15.58
CA ALA A 100 -9.05 3.58 -15.00
C ALA A 100 -9.85 4.86 -15.31
N PRO A 101 -10.46 5.52 -14.31
CA PRO A 101 -11.28 6.71 -14.54
C PRO A 101 -10.41 7.95 -14.75
N PRO A 102 -10.96 9.04 -15.32
CA PRO A 102 -10.33 10.35 -15.26
C PRO A 102 -10.04 10.74 -13.80
N VAL A 103 -8.86 11.32 -13.55
CA VAL A 103 -8.42 11.67 -12.18
C VAL A 103 -9.41 12.58 -11.45
N ARG A 104 -10.11 13.46 -12.19
CA ARG A 104 -11.09 14.41 -11.64
C ARG A 104 -12.37 13.74 -11.15
N ASP A 105 -12.68 12.55 -11.67
CA ASP A 105 -13.88 11.78 -11.34
C ASP A 105 -13.64 10.81 -10.17
N VAL A 106 -12.38 10.69 -9.72
CA VAL A 106 -12.02 9.86 -8.57
C VAL A 106 -12.46 10.55 -7.28
N ASP A 107 -13.27 9.86 -6.48
CA ASP A 107 -13.57 10.29 -5.11
C ASP A 107 -12.29 10.18 -4.24
N PRO A 108 -11.72 11.30 -3.78
CA PRO A 108 -10.46 11.29 -3.05
C PRO A 108 -10.59 10.67 -1.65
N TYR A 109 -11.79 10.69 -1.06
CA TYR A 109 -12.05 10.15 0.27
C TYR A 109 -12.06 8.62 0.26
N LYS A 110 -12.63 8.03 -0.79
CA LYS A 110 -12.75 6.58 -0.91
C LYS A 110 -11.49 5.93 -1.48
N HIS A 111 -10.84 6.57 -2.44
CA HIS A 111 -9.83 5.89 -3.24
C HIS A 111 -8.40 6.40 -3.01
N LEU A 112 -8.22 7.67 -2.63
CA LEU A 112 -6.89 8.29 -2.54
C LEU A 112 -6.40 8.50 -1.10
N GLY A 113 -7.21 8.15 -0.10
CA GLY A 113 -6.84 8.24 1.31
C GLY A 113 -6.91 9.67 1.88
N VAL A 114 -7.56 10.61 1.20
CA VAL A 114 -7.81 11.95 1.77
C VAL A 114 -8.81 11.80 2.92
N ALA A 115 -8.49 12.35 4.09
CA ALA A 115 -9.40 12.31 5.23
C ALA A 115 -10.62 13.22 5.02
N ARG A 116 -11.80 12.74 5.42
CA ARG A 116 -13.03 13.53 5.38
C ARG A 116 -13.22 14.29 6.69
N SER A 117 -13.60 15.57 6.62
CA SER A 117 -13.91 16.39 7.78
C SER A 117 -15.30 17.00 7.66
N LEU A 118 -16.10 16.85 8.73
CA LEU A 118 -17.42 17.49 8.82
C LEU A 118 -17.29 19.01 8.86
N LEU A 119 -16.28 19.53 9.56
CA LEU A 119 -16.00 20.96 9.65
C LEU A 119 -15.61 21.52 8.28
N ALA A 120 -14.66 20.89 7.57
CA ALA A 120 -14.31 21.36 6.22
C ALA A 120 -15.52 21.26 5.27
N GLY A 121 -16.33 20.19 5.41
CA GLY A 121 -17.54 19.96 4.62
C GLY A 121 -18.60 21.06 4.74
N SER A 122 -18.65 21.82 5.85
CA SER A 122 -19.58 22.95 5.97
C SER A 122 -19.22 24.14 5.09
N PHE A 123 -18.01 24.16 4.53
CA PHE A 123 -17.52 25.21 3.60
C PHE A 123 -17.56 24.76 2.13
N THR A 124 -17.97 23.52 1.84
CA THR A 124 -18.10 23.03 0.46
C THR A 124 -19.23 23.75 -0.25
N GLN A 125 -18.96 24.29 -1.45
CA GLN A 125 -19.98 24.96 -2.25
C GLN A 125 -20.98 23.95 -2.82
N ALA A 126 -22.20 24.42 -3.11
CA ALA A 126 -23.23 23.58 -3.72
C ALA A 126 -22.75 23.04 -5.08
N GLY A 127 -22.72 21.72 -5.22
CA GLY A 127 -22.28 21.02 -6.44
C GLY A 127 -20.80 20.64 -6.46
N GLU A 128 -20.00 21.06 -5.47
CA GLU A 128 -18.62 20.61 -5.33
C GLU A 128 -18.53 19.33 -4.49
N LEU A 129 -17.65 18.41 -4.89
CA LEU A 129 -17.42 17.16 -4.15
C LEU A 129 -16.51 17.36 -2.92
N VAL A 130 -15.61 18.34 -2.99
CA VAL A 130 -14.53 18.55 -2.02
C VAL A 130 -14.53 20.00 -1.50
N PRO A 131 -14.21 20.22 -0.22
CA PRO A 131 -14.05 21.57 0.34
C PRO A 131 -12.95 22.37 -0.37
N PRO A 132 -12.98 23.72 -0.28
CA PRO A 132 -11.96 24.60 -0.84
C PRO A 132 -10.54 24.19 -0.44
N TYR A 133 -9.63 24.05 -1.41
CA TYR A 133 -8.24 23.75 -1.09
C TYR A 133 -7.48 25.03 -0.72
N VAL A 134 -6.67 24.97 0.35
CA VAL A 134 -5.73 26.06 0.70
C VAL A 134 -4.41 25.79 0.02
N GLU A 135 -4.02 26.64 -0.93
CA GLU A 135 -2.74 26.51 -1.65
C GLU A 135 -1.55 26.57 -0.69
N ARG A 136 -0.68 25.57 -0.80
CA ARG A 136 0.53 25.41 0.01
C ARG A 136 1.73 25.99 -0.72
N ASP A 137 2.72 26.46 0.03
CA ASP A 137 3.90 27.12 -0.54
C ASP A 137 4.70 26.20 -1.48
N ILE A 138 4.64 24.89 -1.25
CA ILE A 138 5.32 23.90 -2.10
C ILE A 138 4.58 23.57 -3.40
N ASP A 139 3.31 23.97 -3.56
CA ASP A 139 2.45 23.48 -4.64
C ASP A 139 2.96 23.90 -6.02
N GLN A 140 3.54 25.10 -6.12
CA GLN A 140 4.16 25.57 -7.35
C GLN A 140 5.33 24.67 -7.75
N TRP A 141 6.27 24.42 -6.84
CA TRP A 141 7.43 23.56 -7.10
C TRP A 141 7.02 22.12 -7.38
N ALA A 142 6.01 21.61 -6.68
CA ALA A 142 5.48 20.27 -6.92
C ALA A 142 4.88 20.14 -8.33
N ARG A 143 4.18 21.18 -8.80
CA ARG A 143 3.63 21.26 -10.17
C ARG A 143 4.74 21.32 -11.22
N GLU A 144 5.71 22.20 -11.04
CA GLU A 144 6.87 22.33 -11.94
C GLU A 144 7.68 21.03 -12.02
N ARG A 145 7.87 20.36 -10.88
CA ARG A 145 8.52 19.05 -10.79
C ARG A 145 7.74 18.00 -11.55
N LEU A 146 6.44 17.84 -11.26
CA LEU A 146 5.60 16.85 -11.94
C LEU A 146 5.53 17.08 -13.45
N GLN A 147 5.58 18.33 -13.90
CA GLN A 147 5.60 18.69 -15.32
C GLN A 147 6.95 18.38 -15.99
N SER A 148 8.07 18.58 -15.29
CA SER A 148 9.42 18.44 -15.86
C SER A 148 9.99 17.02 -15.76
N SER A 149 9.81 16.33 -14.63
CA SER A 149 10.37 14.99 -14.39
C SER A 149 9.38 13.85 -14.65
N GLY A 150 8.08 14.15 -14.65
CA GLY A 150 7.00 13.16 -14.68
C GLY A 150 6.77 12.43 -13.34
N ALA A 151 7.55 12.73 -12.30
CA ALA A 151 7.43 12.07 -11.00
C ALA A 151 7.71 13.04 -9.85
N VAL A 152 6.93 12.94 -8.78
CA VAL A 152 7.08 13.77 -7.58
C VAL A 152 6.82 12.95 -6.33
N LEU A 153 7.69 13.11 -5.33
CA LEU A 153 7.53 12.56 -3.99
C LEU A 153 7.32 13.72 -3.00
N LEU A 154 6.19 13.70 -2.31
CA LEU A 154 5.89 14.64 -1.23
C LEU A 154 6.13 13.96 0.13
N ILE A 155 6.97 14.57 0.96
CA ILE A 155 7.16 14.16 2.35
C ILE A 155 6.24 15.01 3.20
N GLY A 156 5.39 14.40 4.01
CA GLY A 156 4.51 15.12 4.91
C GLY A 156 4.91 14.91 6.36
N THR A 157 5.09 16.00 7.12
CA THR A 157 4.98 15.90 8.58
C THR A 157 3.59 15.32 8.93
N PRO A 158 3.44 14.47 9.95
CA PRO A 158 2.12 14.00 10.39
C PRO A 158 1.13 15.16 10.55
N ALA A 159 -0.11 14.95 10.09
CA ALA A 159 -1.17 15.96 10.01
C ALA A 159 -0.86 17.22 9.14
N SER A 160 0.15 17.18 8.26
CA SER A 160 0.44 18.30 7.33
C SER A 160 -0.56 18.46 6.18
N GLY A 161 -1.32 17.40 5.87
CA GLY A 161 -2.23 17.38 4.72
C GLY A 161 -1.58 16.91 3.42
N VAL A 162 -0.44 16.22 3.48
CA VAL A 162 0.32 15.76 2.29
C VAL A 162 -0.54 15.02 1.28
N THR A 163 -1.46 14.16 1.73
CA THR A 163 -2.37 13.42 0.85
C THR A 163 -3.36 14.35 0.13
N ARG A 164 -3.84 15.39 0.80
CA ARG A 164 -4.74 16.40 0.20
C ARG A 164 -3.98 17.27 -0.80
N SER A 165 -2.76 17.70 -0.49
CA SER A 165 -1.90 18.45 -1.42
C SER A 165 -1.49 17.61 -2.63
N ALA A 166 -1.15 16.34 -2.44
CA ALA A 166 -0.89 15.39 -3.52
C ALA A 166 -2.11 15.23 -4.43
N TYR A 167 -3.32 15.09 -3.87
CA TYR A 167 -4.55 15.06 -4.66
C TYR A 167 -4.74 16.36 -5.45
N GLN A 168 -4.55 17.52 -4.83
CA GLN A 168 -4.66 18.78 -5.55
C GLN A 168 -3.65 18.86 -6.72
N LEU A 169 -2.43 18.37 -6.50
CA LEU A 169 -1.40 18.30 -7.53
C LEU A 169 -1.85 17.44 -8.71
N THR A 170 -2.55 16.33 -8.50
CA THR A 170 -3.08 15.50 -9.59
C THR A 170 -4.12 16.25 -10.44
N LEU A 171 -4.89 17.17 -9.85
CA LEU A 171 -5.89 17.98 -10.57
C LEU A 171 -5.27 19.01 -11.51
N THR A 172 -3.98 19.35 -11.32
CA THR A 172 -3.22 20.19 -12.26
C THR A 172 -2.91 19.45 -13.58
N ALA A 173 -3.21 18.15 -13.65
CA ALA A 173 -3.02 17.37 -14.84
C ALA A 173 -4.00 17.70 -15.98
N PRO A 174 -3.60 17.44 -17.25
CA PRO A 174 -4.53 17.49 -18.38
C PRO A 174 -5.78 16.67 -18.07
N VAL A 175 -6.92 17.15 -18.55
CA VAL A 175 -8.23 16.50 -18.35
C VAL A 175 -8.24 15.05 -18.86
N SER A 176 -7.39 14.72 -19.84
CA SER A 176 -7.24 13.35 -20.37
C SER A 176 -6.43 12.40 -19.48
N SER A 177 -6.05 12.82 -18.27
CA SER A 177 -5.32 11.97 -17.34
C SER A 177 -6.22 10.96 -16.64
N VAL A 178 -5.83 9.69 -16.69
CA VAL A 178 -6.54 8.57 -16.06
C VAL A 178 -5.78 8.06 -14.84
N ALA A 179 -6.48 7.77 -13.75
CA ALA A 179 -5.88 7.39 -12.48
C ALA A 179 -5.65 5.88 -12.40
N LEU A 180 -4.41 5.49 -12.08
CA LEU A 180 -4.04 4.14 -11.68
C LEU A 180 -3.74 4.16 -10.18
N ILE A 181 -4.57 3.46 -9.42
CA ILE A 181 -4.55 3.49 -7.96
C ILE A 181 -4.43 2.03 -7.47
N PRO A 182 -3.22 1.55 -7.13
CA PRO A 182 -3.04 0.18 -6.71
C PRO A 182 -3.73 -0.12 -5.37
N THR A 183 -4.13 -1.37 -5.16
CA THR A 183 -4.71 -1.84 -3.88
C THR A 183 -3.63 -2.04 -2.80
N GLY A 184 -2.42 -2.44 -3.20
CA GLY A 184 -1.26 -2.67 -2.33
C GLY A 184 0.01 -3.03 -3.13
N PRO A 185 1.10 -3.46 -2.47
CA PRO A 185 2.38 -3.81 -3.12
C PRO A 185 2.19 -4.88 -4.20
N HIS A 186 1.51 -5.98 -3.87
CA HIS A 186 1.25 -7.07 -4.81
C HIS A 186 0.41 -6.64 -6.01
N GLY A 187 -0.70 -5.93 -5.74
CA GLY A 187 -1.55 -5.40 -6.80
C GLY A 187 -0.79 -4.48 -7.77
N LEU A 188 0.15 -3.66 -7.27
CA LEU A 188 1.00 -2.81 -8.10
C LEU A 188 1.93 -3.64 -9.00
N ALA A 189 2.61 -4.63 -8.44
CA ALA A 189 3.53 -5.48 -9.18
C ALA A 189 2.82 -6.30 -10.26
N THR A 190 1.71 -6.94 -9.93
CA THR A 190 0.89 -7.72 -10.87
C THR A 190 0.29 -6.83 -11.95
N ALA A 191 -0.26 -5.66 -11.61
CA ALA A 191 -0.83 -4.73 -12.59
C ALA A 191 0.20 -4.24 -13.62
N LEU A 192 1.39 -3.85 -13.17
CA LEU A 192 2.44 -3.30 -14.05
C LEU A 192 3.30 -4.37 -14.73
N GLY A 193 3.37 -5.56 -14.15
CA GLY A 193 4.18 -6.69 -14.63
C GLY A 193 3.38 -7.65 -15.49
N GLU A 194 2.57 -8.48 -14.84
CA GLU A 194 1.86 -9.60 -15.47
C GLU A 194 0.69 -9.15 -16.36
N LEU A 195 -0.10 -8.19 -15.87
CA LEU A 195 -1.29 -7.74 -16.58
C LEU A 195 -1.01 -6.65 -17.62
N ASP A 196 0.12 -5.96 -17.49
CA ASP A 196 0.52 -4.81 -18.32
C ASP A 196 -0.65 -3.82 -18.54
N VAL A 197 -1.27 -3.37 -17.45
CA VAL A 197 -2.48 -2.52 -17.52
C VAL A 197 -2.27 -1.23 -18.34
N LEU A 198 -1.02 -0.78 -18.49
CA LEU A 198 -0.65 0.40 -19.26
C LEU A 198 -0.90 0.22 -20.77
N SER A 199 -0.77 -0.99 -21.32
CA SER A 199 -1.03 -1.25 -22.75
C SER A 199 -2.51 -1.33 -23.08
N ARG A 200 -3.37 -1.55 -22.08
CA ARG A 200 -4.83 -1.60 -22.22
C ARG A 200 -5.53 -0.25 -22.04
N LEU A 201 -4.79 0.80 -21.71
CA LEU A 201 -5.35 2.14 -21.60
C LEU A 201 -5.77 2.70 -22.98
N PRO A 202 -6.81 3.56 -23.04
CA PRO A 202 -7.23 4.18 -24.29
C PRO A 202 -6.08 4.92 -25.00
N ALA A 203 -6.09 4.91 -26.33
CA ALA A 203 -5.12 5.65 -27.11
C ALA A 203 -5.15 7.16 -26.76
N GLY A 204 -3.99 7.74 -26.46
CA GLY A 204 -3.87 9.14 -26.04
C GLY A 204 -4.19 9.42 -24.57
N ALA A 205 -4.59 8.41 -23.79
CA ALA A 205 -4.72 8.55 -22.34
C ALA A 205 -3.35 8.90 -21.70
N ARG A 206 -3.37 9.76 -20.69
CA ARG A 206 -2.16 10.17 -19.95
C ARG A 206 -2.19 9.56 -18.55
N PRO A 207 -1.58 8.38 -18.34
CA PRO A 207 -1.70 7.69 -17.06
C PRO A 207 -1.11 8.52 -15.91
N LEU A 208 -1.80 8.49 -14.77
CA LEU A 208 -1.32 9.01 -13.50
C LEU A 208 -1.30 7.88 -12.48
N LEU A 209 -0.12 7.48 -12.05
CA LEU A 209 0.08 6.50 -10.99
C LEU A 209 0.08 7.20 -9.63
N TRP A 210 -0.85 6.81 -8.76
CA TRP A 210 -0.97 7.28 -7.39
C TRP A 210 -0.32 6.32 -6.41
N LEU A 211 0.71 6.77 -5.70
CA LEU A 211 1.45 6.00 -4.68
C LEU A 211 1.32 6.69 -3.32
N GLY A 212 0.12 6.62 -2.73
CA GLY A 212 -0.15 7.15 -1.39
C GLY A 212 0.51 6.28 -0.31
N GLY A 213 1.49 6.80 0.43
CA GLY A 213 2.30 5.99 1.36
C GLY A 213 3.22 5.02 0.60
N ILE A 214 4.22 5.56 -0.10
CA ILE A 214 5.13 4.78 -0.97
C ILE A 214 5.87 3.65 -0.23
N ASP A 215 6.13 3.83 1.07
CA ASP A 215 6.71 2.84 1.97
C ASP A 215 5.91 1.54 2.06
N SER A 216 4.58 1.61 1.89
CA SER A 216 3.74 0.40 1.84
C SER A 216 3.88 -0.41 0.54
N PHE A 217 4.49 0.17 -0.50
CA PHE A 217 4.66 -0.46 -1.80
C PHE A 217 6.06 -1.04 -2.03
N THR A 218 7.07 -0.60 -1.27
CA THR A 218 8.48 -1.00 -1.52
C THR A 218 8.88 -2.45 -1.32
N PRO A 219 8.10 -3.32 -0.64
CA PRO A 219 8.38 -4.76 -0.73
C PRO A 219 8.35 -5.30 -2.17
N GLU A 220 7.59 -4.65 -3.07
CA GLU A 220 7.45 -5.11 -4.47
C GLU A 220 7.71 -4.01 -5.52
N LEU A 221 7.66 -2.72 -5.14
CA LEU A 221 7.97 -1.61 -6.03
C LEU A 221 9.48 -1.47 -6.23
N THR A 222 9.94 -1.66 -7.47
CA THR A 222 11.36 -1.52 -7.85
C THR A 222 11.62 -0.25 -8.68
N SER A 223 12.87 0.23 -8.67
CA SER A 223 13.30 1.35 -9.52
C SER A 223 13.11 1.04 -11.01
N THR A 224 13.37 -0.21 -11.42
CA THR A 224 13.12 -0.70 -12.78
C THR A 224 11.65 -0.56 -13.19
N MET A 225 10.71 -0.87 -12.28
CA MET A 225 9.28 -0.69 -12.55
C MET A 225 8.92 0.78 -12.76
N LEU A 226 9.45 1.69 -11.94
CA LEU A 226 9.22 3.13 -12.12
C LEU A 226 9.83 3.66 -13.42
N ARG A 227 11.06 3.26 -13.77
CA ARG A 227 11.70 3.64 -15.04
C ARG A 227 10.86 3.23 -16.24
N ARG A 228 10.41 1.97 -16.28
CA ARG A 228 9.51 1.45 -17.32
C ARG A 228 8.19 2.23 -17.38
N CYS A 229 7.63 2.62 -16.24
CA CYS A 229 6.44 3.48 -16.24
C CYS A 229 6.74 4.83 -16.89
N ARG A 230 7.87 5.45 -16.57
CA ARG A 230 8.27 6.77 -17.08
C ARG A 230 8.59 6.79 -18.58
N GLU A 231 8.94 5.64 -19.17
CA GLU A 231 9.09 5.51 -20.63
C GLU A 231 7.77 5.72 -21.38
N ARG A 232 6.62 5.57 -20.71
CA ARG A 232 5.31 5.81 -21.31
C ARG A 232 5.06 7.32 -21.49
N PRO A 233 4.80 7.79 -22.72
CA PRO A 233 4.55 9.21 -22.96
C PRO A 233 3.38 9.75 -22.13
N GLY A 234 3.62 10.85 -21.42
CA GLY A 234 2.61 11.51 -20.59
C GLY A 234 2.30 10.80 -19.27
N MET A 235 3.06 9.75 -18.90
CA MET A 235 2.97 9.15 -17.56
C MET A 235 3.34 10.17 -16.49
N ARG A 236 2.57 10.13 -15.39
CA ARG A 236 2.82 10.92 -14.19
C ARG A 236 2.77 10.05 -12.95
N ILE A 237 3.67 10.28 -12.02
CA ILE A 237 3.73 9.52 -10.77
C ILE A 237 3.67 10.53 -9.62
N VAL A 238 2.68 10.38 -8.74
CA VAL A 238 2.53 11.18 -7.53
C VAL A 238 2.62 10.25 -6.35
N ALA A 239 3.66 10.44 -5.54
CA ALA A 239 3.92 9.65 -4.35
C ALA A 239 3.89 10.51 -3.09
N THR A 240 3.51 9.91 -1.97
CA THR A 240 3.56 10.54 -0.64
C THR A 240 4.19 9.62 0.38
N ILE A 241 4.82 10.19 1.41
CA ILE A 241 5.39 9.45 2.54
C ILE A 241 5.37 10.32 3.80
N SER A 242 5.25 9.70 4.98
CA SER A 242 5.41 10.41 6.25
C SER A 242 6.87 10.80 6.46
N SER A 243 7.13 11.98 7.04
CA SER A 243 8.49 12.37 7.44
C SER A 243 9.10 11.41 8.46
N THR A 244 8.28 10.74 9.28
CA THR A 244 8.74 9.76 10.28
C THR A 244 9.21 8.44 9.68
N GLU A 245 8.82 8.16 8.44
CA GLU A 245 9.19 6.93 7.72
C GLU A 245 10.19 7.19 6.58
N TYR A 246 10.28 8.43 6.10
CA TYR A 246 11.11 8.78 4.94
C TYR A 246 12.58 8.43 5.14
N GLU A 247 13.17 8.76 6.29
CA GLU A 247 14.61 8.53 6.50
C GLU A 247 14.97 7.04 6.46
N VAL A 248 14.10 6.20 7.03
CA VAL A 248 14.26 4.74 7.00
C VAL A 248 14.06 4.21 5.58
N TRP A 249 12.98 4.65 4.94
CA TRP A 249 12.63 4.25 3.59
C TRP A 249 13.70 4.63 2.56
N GLU A 250 14.23 5.84 2.63
CA GLU A 250 15.29 6.34 1.74
C GLU A 250 16.56 5.52 1.90
N ALA A 251 16.95 5.19 3.13
CA ALA A 251 18.12 4.37 3.39
C ALA A 251 17.95 2.94 2.83
N GLU A 252 16.78 2.33 3.02
CA GLU A 252 16.48 0.97 2.57
C GLU A 252 16.22 0.88 1.05
N SER A 253 15.70 1.96 0.45
CA SER A 253 15.22 2.00 -0.94
C SER A 253 15.88 3.11 -1.76
N ARG A 254 17.15 3.41 -1.50
CA ARG A 254 17.88 4.55 -2.09
C ARG A 254 17.76 4.66 -3.61
N VAL A 255 17.98 3.56 -4.34
CA VAL A 255 17.91 3.55 -5.81
C VAL A 255 16.49 3.90 -6.30
N LEU A 256 15.46 3.54 -5.54
CA LEU A 256 14.08 3.92 -5.84
C LEU A 256 13.83 5.39 -5.50
N ALA A 257 14.34 5.90 -4.37
CA ALA A 257 14.23 7.30 -4.00
C ALA A 257 14.85 8.23 -5.05
N GLU A 258 16.01 7.84 -5.60
CA GLU A 258 16.70 8.56 -6.68
C GLU A 258 15.82 8.75 -7.94
N GLU A 259 14.84 7.87 -8.21
CA GLU A 259 13.91 8.01 -9.33
C GLU A 259 12.97 9.22 -9.20
N PHE A 260 12.71 9.68 -7.98
CA PHE A 260 11.92 10.88 -7.70
C PHE A 260 12.77 12.15 -7.64
N GLY A 261 14.10 12.00 -7.50
CA GLY A 261 15.04 13.09 -7.21
C GLY A 261 14.80 13.71 -5.84
N GLU A 262 15.28 14.95 -5.62
CA GLU A 262 14.99 15.72 -4.40
C GLU A 262 13.47 15.77 -4.10
N PRO A 263 13.05 15.26 -2.92
CA PRO A 263 11.66 15.26 -2.48
C PRO A 263 11.22 16.64 -1.96
N LEU A 264 9.91 16.87 -1.89
CA LEU A 264 9.36 18.13 -1.39
C LEU A 264 8.73 17.93 -0.02
N LEU A 265 9.25 18.64 1.00
CA LEU A 265 8.73 18.59 2.36
C LEU A 265 7.54 19.54 2.56
N LEU A 266 6.39 18.97 2.92
CA LEU A 266 5.24 19.69 3.41
C LEU A 266 5.23 19.75 4.93
N LYS A 267 5.44 20.94 5.47
CA LYS A 267 5.40 21.20 6.91
C LYS A 267 3.96 21.21 7.43
N ARG A 268 3.78 20.76 8.69
CA ARG A 268 2.50 20.84 9.40
C ARG A 268 2.09 22.29 9.70
N VAL A 269 3.00 23.03 10.33
CA VAL A 269 2.77 24.43 10.70
C VAL A 269 2.90 25.31 9.46
N PRO A 270 1.85 26.10 9.12
CA PRO A 270 1.83 26.90 7.91
C PRO A 270 2.75 28.12 8.01
N SER A 271 3.17 28.62 6.86
CA SER A 271 3.76 29.97 6.78
C SER A 271 2.70 31.05 7.05
N ALA A 272 3.14 32.29 7.25
CA ALA A 272 2.23 33.42 7.43
C ALA A 272 1.31 33.64 6.22
N GLU A 273 1.81 33.39 5.00
CA GLU A 273 1.02 33.51 3.77
C GLU A 273 0.04 32.36 3.60
N GLU A 274 0.45 31.12 3.92
CA GLU A 274 -0.45 29.97 3.99
C GLU A 274 -1.58 30.21 4.98
N LEU A 275 -1.28 30.74 6.17
CA LEU A 275 -2.26 31.07 7.20
C LEU A 275 -3.28 32.10 6.71
N LYS A 276 -2.82 33.17 6.06
CA LYS A 276 -3.70 34.19 5.47
C LYS A 276 -4.64 33.60 4.42
N ARG A 277 -4.14 32.69 3.57
CA ARG A 277 -4.98 31.97 2.59
C ARG A 277 -5.97 31.04 3.28
N ALA A 278 -5.56 30.36 4.35
CA ALA A 278 -6.42 29.47 5.12
C ALA A 278 -7.57 30.24 5.79
N GLU A 279 -7.27 31.34 6.47
CA GLU A 279 -8.27 32.21 7.12
C GLU A 279 -9.28 32.80 6.12
N ALA A 280 -8.81 33.16 4.93
CA ALA A 280 -9.68 33.65 3.86
C ALA A 280 -10.62 32.55 3.32
N ALA A 281 -10.12 31.32 3.16
CA ALA A 281 -10.91 30.19 2.68
C ALA A 281 -11.86 29.61 3.75
N TYR A 282 -11.48 29.71 5.03
CA TYR A 282 -12.18 29.12 6.16
C TYR A 282 -12.31 30.12 7.33
N PRO A 283 -13.17 31.13 7.22
CA PRO A 283 -13.33 32.13 8.26
C PRO A 283 -13.73 31.52 9.60
N GLY A 284 -13.01 31.90 10.67
CA GLY A 284 -13.30 31.48 12.05
C GLY A 284 -12.71 30.12 12.47
N VAL A 285 -11.98 29.44 11.59
CA VAL A 285 -11.25 28.21 11.94
C VAL A 285 -9.89 28.54 12.56
N ASP A 286 -9.55 27.88 13.67
CA ASP A 286 -8.25 28.02 14.36
C ASP A 286 -7.19 27.14 13.68
N PHE A 287 -6.22 27.77 13.02
CA PHE A 287 -5.13 27.11 12.31
C PHE A 287 -3.80 27.08 13.09
N SER A 288 -3.81 27.40 14.39
CA SER A 288 -2.59 27.45 15.22
C SER A 288 -1.80 26.13 15.24
N GLU A 289 -2.48 25.00 14.99
CA GLU A 289 -1.87 23.66 14.94
C GLU A 289 -1.71 23.11 13.52
N GLY A 290 -1.90 23.93 12.50
CA GLY A 290 -1.72 23.54 11.10
C GLY A 290 -3.01 23.46 10.30
N ILE A 291 -2.90 23.66 8.98
CA ILE A 291 -4.04 23.73 8.07
C ILE A 291 -4.84 22.44 8.08
N ALA A 292 -4.20 21.29 7.83
CA ALA A 292 -4.90 20.01 7.81
C ALA A 292 -5.31 19.55 9.21
N THR A 293 -4.44 19.76 10.22
CA THR A 293 -4.72 19.44 11.62
C THR A 293 -6.01 20.08 12.13
N ALA A 294 -6.28 21.34 11.78
CA ALA A 294 -7.47 22.09 12.18
C ALA A 294 -8.80 21.40 11.82
N PHE A 295 -8.79 20.50 10.85
CA PHE A 295 -9.96 19.75 10.40
C PHE A 295 -10.07 18.34 11.01
N THR A 296 -9.20 18.03 11.96
CA THR A 296 -9.11 16.75 12.66
C THR A 296 -9.22 16.95 14.17
N VAL A 297 -9.46 15.87 14.90
CA VAL A 297 -9.48 15.93 16.37
C VAL A 297 -8.11 16.22 16.98
N ALA A 298 -7.02 16.03 16.22
CA ALA A 298 -5.68 16.33 16.70
C ALA A 298 -5.48 17.81 17.05
N ALA A 299 -6.20 18.75 16.41
CA ALA A 299 -6.13 20.17 16.76
C ALA A 299 -6.56 20.44 18.21
N GLU A 300 -7.69 19.87 18.63
CA GLU A 300 -8.20 20.03 20.00
C GLU A 300 -7.30 19.34 21.03
N LEU A 301 -6.72 18.19 20.67
CA LEU A 301 -5.78 17.47 21.53
C LEU A 301 -4.45 18.23 21.69
N LEU A 302 -3.89 18.76 20.61
CA LEU A 302 -2.67 19.58 20.66
C LEU A 302 -2.92 20.89 21.42
N LYS A 303 -4.09 21.50 21.24
CA LYS A 303 -4.53 22.65 22.03
C LYS A 303 -4.62 22.28 23.51
N GLN A 304 -5.24 21.16 23.86
CA GLN A 304 -5.29 20.65 25.23
C GLN A 304 -3.88 20.45 25.80
N LEU A 305 -2.96 19.85 25.05
CA LEU A 305 -1.58 19.65 25.45
C LEU A 305 -0.85 20.98 25.71
N ARG A 306 -1.06 21.97 24.84
CA ARG A 306 -0.47 23.31 24.93
C ARG A 306 -1.01 24.13 26.10
N THR A 307 -2.31 24.03 26.38
CA THR A 307 -2.96 24.77 27.49
C THR A 307 -2.79 24.08 28.84
N GLY A 308 -2.63 22.76 28.84
CA GLY A 308 -2.54 21.87 30.00
C GLY A 308 -3.71 21.88 30.96
N ASP A 309 -3.47 21.55 32.24
CA ASP A 309 -4.48 21.49 33.31
C ASP A 309 -4.30 22.63 34.31
N GLY A 310 -4.74 23.83 33.93
CA GLY A 310 -4.80 25.00 34.82
C GLY A 310 -5.83 24.91 35.96
N THR A 311 -6.54 23.77 36.08
CA THR A 311 -7.57 23.54 37.12
C THR A 311 -7.13 22.50 38.15
N CYS A 312 -5.82 22.23 38.23
CA CYS A 312 -5.29 21.26 39.16
C CYS A 312 -5.23 21.83 40.59
N PRO A 313 -5.88 21.19 41.59
CA PRO A 313 -5.90 21.69 42.97
C PRO A 313 -4.56 21.48 43.71
N TYR A 314 -3.58 20.84 43.07
CA TYR A 314 -2.25 20.57 43.64
C TYR A 314 -1.20 21.59 43.22
N GLU A 315 -1.52 22.45 42.25
CA GLU A 315 -0.68 23.56 41.83
C GLU A 315 -1.25 24.90 42.31
N ARG A 316 -0.48 25.98 42.15
CA ARG A 316 -0.99 27.32 42.43
C ARG A 316 -2.07 27.67 41.40
N ALA A 317 -3.06 28.45 41.82
CA ALA A 317 -4.15 28.85 40.94
C ALA A 317 -3.62 29.62 39.73
N GLY A 318 -3.95 29.13 38.53
CA GLY A 318 -3.47 29.70 37.25
C GLY A 318 -2.20 29.06 36.70
N ASP A 319 -1.50 28.24 37.49
CA ASP A 319 -0.36 27.46 37.01
C ASP A 319 -0.86 26.16 36.35
N ASP A 320 -0.11 25.69 35.36
CA ASP A 320 -0.35 24.40 34.73
C ASP A 320 0.14 23.25 35.61
N CYS A 321 -0.61 22.15 35.63
CA CYS A 321 -0.24 20.90 36.27
C CYS A 321 1.00 20.28 35.64
N ALA A 322 2.17 20.52 36.25
CA ALA A 322 3.43 19.93 35.82
C ALA A 322 3.34 18.40 35.73
N LEU A 323 2.68 17.75 36.70
CA LEU A 323 2.49 16.30 36.67
C LEU A 323 1.63 15.83 35.50
N ALA A 324 0.57 16.56 35.13
CA ALA A 324 -0.28 16.17 34.02
C ALA A 324 0.45 16.25 32.68
N ARG A 325 1.29 17.28 32.49
CA ARG A 325 2.19 17.38 31.34
C ARG A 325 3.15 16.19 31.27
N GLU A 326 3.87 15.92 32.36
CA GLU A 326 4.83 14.81 32.40
C GLU A 326 4.18 13.46 32.15
N VAL A 327 2.99 13.22 32.69
CA VAL A 327 2.24 11.98 32.46
C VAL A 327 1.94 11.76 30.97
N VAL A 328 1.55 12.82 30.25
CA VAL A 328 1.28 12.71 28.80
C VAL A 328 2.56 12.61 28.01
N ASP A 329 3.56 13.45 28.31
CA ASP A 329 4.84 13.46 27.62
C ASP A 329 5.57 12.12 27.77
N ILE A 330 5.59 11.51 28.96
CA ILE A 330 6.18 10.18 29.18
C ILE A 330 5.44 9.12 28.37
N ALA A 331 4.10 9.14 28.34
CA ALA A 331 3.33 8.15 27.58
C ALA A 331 3.55 8.29 26.07
N ILE A 332 3.71 9.52 25.57
CA ILE A 332 4.07 9.80 24.17
C ILE A 332 5.50 9.32 23.89
N SER A 333 6.47 9.68 24.73
CA SER A 333 7.85 9.23 24.63
C SER A 333 7.96 7.71 24.67
N TRP A 334 7.18 7.04 25.52
CA TRP A 334 7.10 5.59 25.61
C TRP A 334 6.62 4.94 24.31
N ALA A 335 5.56 5.47 23.71
CA ALA A 335 5.09 4.99 22.41
C ALA A 335 6.12 5.26 21.29
N SER A 336 6.87 6.36 21.39
CA SER A 336 7.96 6.68 20.47
C SER A 336 9.16 5.74 20.54
N THR A 337 9.30 4.92 21.58
CA THR A 337 10.36 3.89 21.63
C THR A 337 10.07 2.67 20.75
N ASP A 338 8.89 2.61 20.11
CA ASP A 338 8.43 1.48 19.30
C ASP A 338 8.29 0.14 20.05
N ILE A 339 8.11 0.21 21.38
CA ILE A 339 7.88 -0.98 22.22
C ILE A 339 6.58 -1.72 21.85
N GLY A 340 5.58 -1.02 21.28
CA GLY A 340 4.34 -1.62 20.78
C GLY A 340 3.37 -2.09 21.88
N ARG A 341 3.51 -1.59 23.12
CA ARG A 341 2.64 -1.93 24.26
C ARG A 341 2.34 -0.72 25.12
N PRO A 342 1.20 -0.72 25.85
CA PRO A 342 0.86 0.38 26.75
C PRO A 342 1.82 0.47 27.94
N ILE A 343 1.97 1.66 28.52
CA ILE A 343 2.80 1.86 29.72
C ILE A 343 1.97 1.54 30.98
N PRO A 344 2.47 0.68 31.88
CA PRO A 344 1.85 0.46 33.19
C PRO A 344 1.83 1.74 34.04
N ILE A 345 0.73 2.03 34.75
CA ILE A 345 0.58 3.26 35.56
C ILE A 345 1.64 3.38 36.66
N ASN A 346 2.08 2.25 37.24
CA ASN A 346 3.17 2.24 38.21
C ASN A 346 4.49 2.69 37.58
N GLN A 347 4.82 2.20 36.38
CA GLN A 347 6.02 2.61 35.64
C GLN A 347 5.95 4.09 35.26
N LEU A 348 4.79 4.54 34.79
CA LEU A 348 4.52 5.94 34.48
C LEU A 348 4.75 6.85 35.70
N SER A 349 4.25 6.44 36.87
CA SER A 349 4.45 7.18 38.12
C SER A 349 5.93 7.25 38.53
N VAL A 350 6.71 6.19 38.29
CA VAL A 350 8.14 6.17 38.60
C VAL A 350 8.90 7.13 37.69
N LEU A 351 8.64 7.09 36.39
CA LEU A 351 9.26 8.00 35.42
C LEU A 351 8.88 9.47 35.68
N ALA A 352 7.62 9.74 35.99
CA ALA A 352 7.17 11.09 36.34
C ALA A 352 7.84 11.60 37.61
N GLN A 353 8.03 10.73 38.61
CA GLN A 353 8.74 11.08 39.84
C GLN A 353 10.20 11.44 39.57
N GLN A 354 10.87 10.71 38.68
CA GLN A 354 12.26 10.95 38.31
C GLN A 354 12.43 12.31 37.60
N ARG A 355 11.56 12.63 36.64
CA ARG A 355 11.63 13.90 35.89
C ARG A 355 11.35 15.13 36.75
N LEU A 356 10.33 15.08 37.61
CA LEU A 356 9.94 16.24 38.41
C LEU A 356 10.91 16.56 39.57
N GLY A 357 11.79 15.63 39.94
CA GLY A 357 12.88 15.90 40.90
C GLY A 357 12.46 16.37 42.30
N GLY A 358 11.25 16.02 42.76
CA GLY A 358 10.61 16.61 43.96
C GLY A 358 10.08 15.60 44.99
N PRO A 359 9.17 16.02 45.90
CA PRO A 359 8.53 15.13 46.86
C PRO A 359 7.72 14.02 46.17
N LYS A 360 7.46 12.93 46.90
CA LYS A 360 6.74 11.76 46.37
C LYS A 360 5.38 12.17 45.81
N ILE A 361 5.13 11.85 44.54
CA ILE A 361 3.85 12.08 43.87
C ILE A 361 2.75 11.36 44.65
N GLY A 362 1.80 12.15 45.17
CA GLY A 362 0.65 11.61 45.87
C GLY A 362 -0.29 10.89 44.90
N ALA A 363 -0.82 9.73 45.31
CA ALA A 363 -1.74 8.94 44.49
C ALA A 363 -2.98 9.74 44.01
N LYS A 364 -3.46 10.69 44.82
CA LYS A 364 -4.58 11.57 44.43
C LYS A 364 -4.19 12.56 43.32
N HIS A 365 -2.96 13.08 43.33
CA HIS A 365 -2.45 13.97 42.29
C HIS A 365 -2.28 13.20 40.97
N LEU A 366 -1.65 12.02 41.02
CA LEU A 366 -1.53 11.15 39.83
C LEU A 366 -2.90 10.79 39.24
N LYS A 367 -3.87 10.41 40.08
CA LYS A 367 -5.24 10.13 39.63
C LYS A 367 -5.90 11.35 38.95
N ARG A 368 -5.64 12.56 39.46
CA ARG A 368 -6.13 13.81 38.86
C ARG A 368 -5.49 14.10 37.51
N ALA A 369 -4.16 13.98 37.42
CA ALA A 369 -3.39 14.13 36.18
C ALA A 369 -3.88 13.16 35.10
N LEU A 370 -3.99 11.87 35.44
CA LEU A 370 -4.54 10.86 34.55
C LEU A 370 -5.98 11.16 34.15
N LYS A 371 -6.83 11.60 35.08
CA LYS A 371 -8.21 11.98 34.77
C LYS A 371 -8.26 13.07 33.71
N TRP A 372 -7.40 14.10 33.80
CA TRP A 372 -7.32 15.13 32.77
C TRP A 372 -6.86 14.56 31.42
N ALA A 373 -5.79 13.75 31.41
CA ALA A 373 -5.21 13.19 30.20
C ALA A 373 -6.16 12.23 29.44
N VAL A 374 -7.02 11.53 30.17
CA VAL A 374 -8.05 10.63 29.59
C VAL A 374 -9.40 11.32 29.38
N SER A 375 -9.54 12.59 29.76
CA SER A 375 -10.79 13.32 29.53
C SER A 375 -10.96 13.57 28.03
N PRO A 376 -12.13 13.26 27.45
CA PRO A 376 -12.34 13.47 26.04
C PRO A 376 -12.45 14.96 25.69
N VAL A 377 -11.88 15.33 24.55
CA VAL A 377 -12.17 16.59 23.84
C VAL A 377 -13.35 16.40 22.87
N ALA A 378 -13.68 17.44 22.10
CA ALA A 378 -14.70 17.35 21.05
C ALA A 378 -14.41 16.15 20.11
N GLY A 379 -15.42 15.33 19.83
CA GLY A 379 -15.26 14.09 19.07
C GLY A 379 -14.83 12.86 19.89
N SER A 380 -14.92 12.93 21.21
CA SER A 380 -14.70 11.80 22.14
C SER A 380 -13.27 11.22 22.17
N ALA A 381 -12.30 11.93 21.59
CA ALA A 381 -10.90 11.58 21.64
C ALA A 381 -10.25 12.09 22.92
N SER A 382 -9.24 11.41 23.44
CA SER A 382 -8.41 11.86 24.56
C SER A 382 -6.92 11.74 24.22
N LEU A 383 -6.07 12.44 24.98
CA LEU A 383 -4.61 12.35 24.83
C LEU A 383 -4.13 10.94 25.15
N LEU A 384 -4.66 10.37 26.24
CA LEU A 384 -4.38 9.01 26.69
C LEU A 384 -5.66 8.17 26.72
N VAL A 385 -5.54 6.89 26.40
CA VAL A 385 -6.56 5.86 26.63
C VAL A 385 -6.09 5.02 27.81
N ARG A 386 -6.98 4.81 28.79
CA ARG A 386 -6.70 3.94 29.94
C ARG A 386 -7.36 2.60 29.74
N GLU A 387 -6.58 1.55 29.96
CA GLU A 387 -7.01 0.17 29.79
C GLU A 387 -6.70 -0.62 31.07
N THR A 388 -7.36 -1.76 31.21
CA THR A 388 -7.04 -2.75 32.24
C THR A 388 -6.50 -3.98 31.53
N ASP A 389 -5.27 -4.37 31.87
CA ASP A 389 -4.64 -5.55 31.30
C ASP A 389 -5.32 -6.85 31.76
N SER A 390 -4.91 -7.97 31.16
CA SER A 390 -5.44 -9.30 31.48
C SER A 390 -5.18 -9.76 32.92
N LYS A 391 -4.26 -9.11 33.64
CA LYS A 391 -3.90 -9.38 35.03
C LYS A 391 -4.56 -8.39 36.01
N GLY A 392 -5.43 -7.49 35.52
CA GLY A 392 -6.08 -6.47 36.32
C GLY A 392 -5.22 -5.24 36.63
N GLY A 393 -4.03 -5.15 36.05
CA GLY A 393 -3.17 -3.98 36.09
C GLY A 393 -3.71 -2.87 35.20
N GLU A 394 -3.51 -1.62 35.60
CA GLU A 394 -3.95 -0.49 34.79
C GLU A 394 -2.79 0.04 33.93
N THR A 395 -3.08 0.27 32.66
CA THR A 395 -2.13 0.75 31.67
C THR A 395 -2.69 1.97 30.94
N VAL A 396 -1.82 2.73 30.29
CA VAL A 396 -2.23 3.82 29.41
C VAL A 396 -1.51 3.76 28.05
N THR A 397 -2.23 4.18 27.02
CA THR A 397 -1.74 4.29 25.64
C THR A 397 -1.88 5.73 25.18
N ALA A 398 -0.81 6.32 24.67
CA ALA A 398 -0.88 7.62 24.00
C ALA A 398 -1.52 7.47 22.62
N ARG A 399 -2.30 8.46 22.21
CA ARG A 399 -2.95 8.45 20.91
C ARG A 399 -1.93 8.55 19.78
N THR A 400 -2.00 7.64 18.80
CA THR A 400 -0.96 7.47 17.76
C THR A 400 -0.72 8.73 16.91
N ASP A 401 -1.78 9.44 16.51
CA ASP A 401 -1.65 10.68 15.72
C ASP A 401 -0.84 11.77 16.47
N ILE A 402 -1.04 11.89 17.78
CA ILE A 402 -0.25 12.80 18.63
C ILE A 402 1.19 12.29 18.80
N VAL A 403 1.39 10.99 18.96
CA VAL A 403 2.73 10.38 19.03
C VAL A 403 3.52 10.69 17.77
N ASP A 404 2.93 10.50 16.58
CA ASP A 404 3.61 10.73 15.30
C ASP A 404 3.95 12.21 15.11
N ILE A 405 3.02 13.12 15.42
CA ILE A 405 3.27 14.57 15.37
C ILE A 405 4.42 14.94 16.29
N ARG A 406 4.40 14.47 17.54
CA ARG A 406 5.45 14.78 18.52
C ARG A 406 6.78 14.16 18.14
N ARG A 407 6.79 12.94 17.58
CA ARG A 407 8.01 12.29 17.08
C ARG A 407 8.67 13.11 15.98
N ALA A 408 7.88 13.67 15.06
CA ALA A 408 8.41 14.51 14.00
C ALA A 408 8.93 15.89 14.48
N GLU A 409 8.59 16.32 15.69
CA GLU A 409 8.88 17.66 16.23
C GLU A 409 9.87 17.67 17.40
N SER A 410 10.13 16.53 18.01
CA SER A 410 10.97 16.41 19.21
C SER A 410 12.23 15.59 18.94
N GLY A 411 13.27 15.79 19.75
CA GLY A 411 14.55 15.09 19.64
C GLY A 411 14.55 13.65 20.19
N GLY A 412 13.41 12.96 20.12
CA GLY A 412 13.22 11.60 20.63
C GLY A 412 12.90 11.49 22.13
N PRO A 413 12.68 10.26 22.63
CA PRO A 413 12.44 9.98 24.04
C PRO A 413 13.67 10.24 24.93
N ASP A 414 13.45 10.61 26.19
CA ASP A 414 14.52 10.68 27.18
C ASP A 414 15.12 9.29 27.47
N ASP A 415 16.40 9.28 27.82
CA ASP A 415 17.17 8.08 28.18
C ASP A 415 16.49 7.21 29.25
N ALA A 416 15.84 7.82 30.24
CA ALA A 416 15.12 7.08 31.28
C ALA A 416 13.91 6.31 30.73
N VAL A 417 13.21 6.89 29.75
CA VAL A 417 12.07 6.25 29.09
C VAL A 417 12.54 5.10 28.22
N TRP A 418 13.65 5.28 27.50
CA TRP A 418 14.28 4.21 26.72
C TRP A 418 14.67 3.00 27.57
N VAL A 419 15.39 3.24 28.67
CA VAL A 419 15.80 2.16 29.59
C VAL A 419 14.58 1.43 30.14
N ALA A 420 13.57 2.18 30.60
CA ALA A 420 12.34 1.59 31.11
C ALA A 420 11.58 0.76 30.07
N ALA A 421 11.54 1.21 28.82
CA ALA A 421 10.90 0.47 27.73
C ALA A 421 11.65 -0.83 27.43
N LEU A 422 12.98 -0.77 27.36
CA LEU A 422 13.83 -1.93 27.14
C LEU A 422 13.70 -2.95 28.29
N ASP A 423 13.75 -2.50 29.54
CA ASP A 423 13.57 -3.34 30.72
C ASP A 423 12.17 -4.00 30.73
N ALA A 424 11.13 -3.26 30.34
CA ALA A 424 9.78 -3.80 30.26
C ALA A 424 9.64 -4.87 29.18
N ALA A 425 10.30 -4.71 28.03
CA ALA A 425 10.35 -5.75 27.00
C ALA A 425 11.14 -6.98 27.48
N ALA A 426 12.30 -6.76 28.10
CA ALA A 426 13.17 -7.80 28.66
C ALA A 426 12.49 -8.65 29.74
N SER A 427 11.74 -8.00 30.64
CA SER A 427 11.09 -8.66 31.78
C SER A 427 10.07 -9.73 31.41
N VAL A 428 9.57 -9.70 30.17
CA VAL A 428 8.63 -10.69 29.63
C VAL A 428 9.21 -11.42 28.41
N ASP A 429 10.51 -11.29 28.16
CA ASP A 429 11.24 -11.90 27.05
C ASP A 429 10.64 -11.59 25.66
N ASP A 430 10.15 -10.36 25.45
CA ASP A 430 9.62 -9.93 24.14
C ASP A 430 10.75 -9.51 23.20
N ARG A 431 11.32 -10.51 22.52
CA ARG A 431 12.42 -10.36 21.57
C ARG A 431 12.09 -9.46 20.38
N VAL A 432 10.84 -9.48 19.92
CA VAL A 432 10.41 -8.61 18.81
C VAL A 432 10.42 -7.14 19.25
N ALA A 433 9.88 -6.84 20.44
CA ALA A 433 9.90 -5.49 20.99
C ALA A 433 11.32 -5.00 21.28
N ILE A 434 12.21 -5.87 21.79
CA ILE A 434 13.64 -5.58 21.96
C ILE A 434 14.23 -5.15 20.61
N GLY A 435 14.07 -5.95 19.56
CA GLY A 435 14.55 -5.60 18.22
C GLY A 435 14.03 -4.24 17.70
N ARG A 436 12.73 -3.98 17.85
CA ARG A 436 12.11 -2.69 17.45
C ARG A 436 12.68 -1.50 18.22
N ILE A 437 12.83 -1.62 19.55
CA ILE A 437 13.44 -0.59 20.40
C ILE A 437 14.87 -0.29 19.93
N GLY A 438 15.69 -1.33 19.69
CA GLY A 438 17.07 -1.16 19.23
C GLY A 438 17.14 -0.46 17.89
N PHE A 439 16.29 -0.86 16.94
CA PHE A 439 16.25 -0.25 15.62
C PHE A 439 15.80 1.21 15.71
N ARG A 440 14.76 1.51 16.49
CA ARG A 440 14.31 2.89 16.69
C ARG A 440 15.38 3.74 17.38
N ALA A 441 16.03 3.23 18.42
CA ALA A 441 17.13 3.93 19.09
C ALA A 441 18.31 4.17 18.15
N HIS A 442 18.60 3.23 17.24
CA HIS A 442 19.65 3.37 16.23
C HIS A 442 19.37 4.51 15.25
N ILE A 443 18.17 4.55 14.67
CA ILE A 443 17.80 5.61 13.72
C ILE A 443 17.68 6.99 14.39
N ASP A 444 17.25 7.03 15.66
CA ASP A 444 17.16 8.27 16.44
C ASP A 444 18.55 8.74 16.96
N GLY A 445 19.62 7.97 16.69
CA GLY A 445 20.98 8.30 17.10
C GLY A 445 21.30 8.02 18.58
N ASN A 446 20.44 7.31 19.32
CA ASN A 446 20.70 6.88 20.69
C ASN A 446 21.58 5.61 20.72
N VAL A 447 22.86 5.81 20.43
CA VAL A 447 23.87 4.74 20.34
C VAL A 447 23.90 3.86 21.60
N ARG A 448 23.77 4.47 22.79
CA ARG A 448 23.82 3.74 24.07
C ARG A 448 22.71 2.70 24.16
N ILE A 449 21.46 3.10 23.87
CA ILE A 449 20.30 2.21 23.95
C ILE A 449 20.34 1.17 22.83
N ALA A 450 20.73 1.57 21.62
CA ALA A 450 20.92 0.65 20.50
C ALA A 450 21.93 -0.45 20.87
N SER A 451 23.14 -0.08 21.31
CA SER A 451 24.17 -1.04 21.73
C SER A 451 23.71 -1.94 22.88
N GLN A 452 23.02 -1.39 23.89
CA GLN A 452 22.46 -2.19 24.98
C GLN A 452 21.48 -3.23 24.45
N THR A 453 20.60 -2.84 23.53
CA THR A 453 19.63 -3.74 22.89
C THR A 453 20.33 -4.84 22.10
N TRP A 454 21.33 -4.50 21.29
CA TRP A 454 22.05 -5.48 20.46
C TRP A 454 22.85 -6.49 21.28
N SER A 455 23.31 -6.11 22.48
CA SER A 455 23.95 -7.04 23.41
C SER A 455 22.99 -8.10 23.98
N MET A 456 21.67 -7.82 23.96
CA MET A 456 20.64 -8.75 24.44
C MET A 456 20.25 -9.81 23.40
N VAL A 457 20.59 -9.60 22.14
CA VAL A 457 20.37 -10.58 21.06
C VAL A 457 21.42 -11.68 21.20
N THR A 458 21.03 -12.92 21.49
CA THR A 458 21.98 -13.97 21.88
C THR A 458 22.20 -15.08 20.85
N ALA A 459 21.35 -15.16 19.83
CA ALA A 459 21.43 -16.21 18.80
C ALA A 459 20.92 -15.68 17.45
N LEU A 460 21.31 -16.34 16.36
CA LEU A 460 20.90 -15.96 14.99
C LEU A 460 19.41 -16.18 14.70
N ASP A 461 18.75 -17.08 15.44
CA ASP A 461 17.33 -17.37 15.35
C ASP A 461 16.48 -16.49 16.29
N ASP A 462 17.10 -15.58 17.05
CA ASP A 462 16.40 -14.61 17.88
C ASP A 462 15.58 -13.66 16.97
N PRO A 463 14.26 -13.48 17.21
CA PRO A 463 13.42 -12.58 16.43
C PRO A 463 13.96 -11.14 16.32
N ALA A 464 14.75 -10.69 17.29
CA ALA A 464 15.40 -9.38 17.27
C ALA A 464 16.45 -9.22 16.15
N VAL A 465 17.03 -10.33 15.66
CA VAL A 465 18.06 -10.32 14.60
C VAL A 465 17.56 -9.69 13.32
N ALA A 466 16.27 -9.82 13.00
CA ALA A 466 15.66 -9.14 11.84
C ALA A 466 15.81 -7.62 11.93
N SER A 467 15.66 -7.05 13.13
CA SER A 467 15.84 -5.60 13.36
C SER A 467 17.31 -5.20 13.34
N LEU A 468 18.22 -6.08 13.76
CA LEU A 468 19.66 -5.87 13.68
C LEU A 468 20.14 -5.81 12.22
N TRP A 469 19.69 -6.74 11.36
CA TRP A 469 19.96 -6.69 9.92
C TRP A 469 19.39 -5.43 9.28
N ARG A 470 18.20 -5.01 9.70
CA ARG A 470 17.58 -3.76 9.26
C ARG A 470 18.43 -2.54 9.63
N ALA A 471 18.99 -2.51 10.84
CA ALA A 471 19.91 -1.45 11.27
C ALA A 471 21.20 -1.40 10.43
N VAL A 472 21.75 -2.56 10.05
CA VAL A 472 22.88 -2.64 9.11
C VAL A 472 22.50 -2.03 7.75
N ALA A 473 21.37 -2.46 7.17
CA ALA A 473 20.90 -1.96 5.89
C ALA A 473 20.66 -0.44 5.92
N PHE A 474 20.11 0.08 7.01
CA PHE A 474 19.92 1.51 7.23
C PHE A 474 21.26 2.27 7.25
N SER A 475 22.21 1.87 8.10
CA SER A 475 23.54 2.52 8.19
C SER A 475 24.29 2.47 6.86
N HIS A 476 24.21 1.32 6.17
CA HIS A 476 24.80 1.12 4.85
C HIS A 476 24.20 2.09 3.82
N GLY A 477 22.87 2.18 3.76
CA GLY A 477 22.15 3.07 2.84
C GLY A 477 22.51 4.55 3.01
N ARG A 478 22.80 4.96 4.25
CA ARG A 478 23.23 6.31 4.62
C ARG A 478 24.73 6.56 4.45
N HIS A 479 25.52 5.55 4.11
CA HIS A 479 26.99 5.61 4.11
C HIS A 479 27.55 6.07 5.48
N GLU A 480 27.09 5.44 6.56
CA GLU A 480 27.52 5.72 7.94
C GLU A 480 28.31 4.53 8.54
N PRO A 481 29.61 4.34 8.18
CA PRO A 481 30.39 3.21 8.68
C PRO A 481 30.46 3.10 10.20
N ALA A 482 30.46 4.23 10.90
CA ALA A 482 30.50 4.26 12.37
C ALA A 482 29.26 3.64 13.02
N GLY A 483 28.11 3.67 12.33
CA GLY A 483 26.89 2.98 12.74
C GLY A 483 26.77 1.56 12.21
N GLU A 484 27.41 1.23 11.09
CA GLU A 484 27.33 -0.10 10.44
C GLU A 484 28.27 -1.13 11.07
N VAL A 485 29.53 -0.76 11.30
CA VAL A 485 30.58 -1.71 11.72
C VAL A 485 30.25 -2.43 13.03
N PRO A 486 29.81 -1.76 14.12
CA PRO A 486 29.49 -2.45 15.38
C PRO A 486 28.35 -3.47 15.24
N LEU A 487 27.42 -3.25 14.30
CA LEU A 487 26.30 -4.16 14.04
C LEU A 487 26.77 -5.41 13.29
N LEU A 488 27.66 -5.23 12.31
CA LEU A 488 28.29 -6.34 11.57
C LEU A 488 29.18 -7.19 12.47
N GLU A 489 29.95 -6.56 13.37
CA GLU A 489 30.73 -7.26 14.40
C GLU A 489 29.82 -8.11 15.28
N ARG A 490 28.69 -7.55 15.73
CA ARG A 490 27.72 -8.30 16.52
C ARG A 490 27.12 -9.49 15.77
N LEU A 491 26.78 -9.33 14.49
CA LEU A 491 26.28 -10.42 13.65
C LEU A 491 27.34 -11.52 13.42
N LEU A 492 28.62 -11.12 13.28
CA LEU A 492 29.72 -12.06 13.19
C LEU A 492 29.88 -12.87 14.48
N GLU A 493 29.86 -12.22 15.65
CA GLU A 493 29.90 -12.90 16.96
C GLU A 493 28.77 -13.93 17.10
N LEU A 494 27.54 -13.58 16.71
CA LEU A 494 26.40 -14.49 16.75
C LEU A 494 26.58 -15.68 15.80
N THR A 495 27.18 -15.44 14.63
CA THR A 495 27.48 -16.48 13.65
C THR A 495 28.56 -17.43 14.16
N GLU A 496 29.65 -16.92 14.71
CA GLU A 496 30.72 -17.72 15.30
C GLU A 496 30.22 -18.57 16.48
N ALA A 497 29.33 -18.01 17.31
CA ALA A 497 28.70 -18.74 18.40
C ALA A 497 27.82 -19.90 17.90
N ALA A 498 27.08 -19.69 16.80
CA ALA A 498 26.22 -20.71 16.20
C ALA A 498 27.02 -21.86 15.53
N PHE A 499 28.20 -21.57 14.96
CA PHE A 499 29.01 -22.53 14.19
C PHE A 499 30.27 -23.01 14.91
N SER A 500 30.48 -22.65 16.18
CA SER A 500 31.64 -23.10 16.94
C SER A 500 31.66 -24.64 17.12
N PRO A 501 32.77 -25.33 16.79
CA PRO A 501 32.84 -26.80 16.67
C PRO A 501 32.65 -27.61 17.96
N ASN A 502 32.41 -26.97 19.11
CA ASN A 502 32.21 -27.64 20.39
C ASN A 502 30.79 -28.21 20.60
N THR A 503 29.91 -28.08 19.61
CA THR A 503 28.53 -28.64 19.62
C THR A 503 28.39 -29.87 18.72
N VAL A 504 29.45 -30.64 18.48
CA VAL A 504 29.33 -32.04 18.05
C VAL A 504 29.26 -32.90 19.31
N GLN A 505 28.07 -32.96 19.93
CA GLN A 505 27.78 -34.07 20.83
C GLN A 505 27.75 -35.34 19.99
N LEU A 506 28.76 -36.18 20.17
CA LEU A 506 28.78 -37.58 19.76
C LEU A 506 27.47 -38.24 20.24
N VAL A 507 26.59 -38.55 19.28
CA VAL A 507 25.47 -39.50 19.45
C VAL A 507 26.01 -40.91 19.33
#